data_AF-A0A519R0Y9-F1
#
_entry.id   AF-A0A519R0Y9-F1
#
_cell.length_a   1.000
_cell.length_b   1.000
_cell.length_c   1.000
_cell.angle_alpha   90.00
_cell.angle_beta   90.00
_cell.angle_gamma   90.00
#
_symmetry.space_group_name_H-M   'P 1'
#
loop_
_entity.id
_entity.type
_entity.pdbx_description
1 polymer ?
#
loop_
_entity_poly.entity_id
_entity_poly.type
_entity_poly.pdbx_seq_one_letter_code
_entity_poly.pdbx_strand_id
1 'polypeptide(L)'
;MRNYSYYLLTLLFFAAFSTKGDTLKLPEDSLAKKSSLVKQMAEDLIKKGFTAGDGYGEVWIRDFNTFIDVSTKVNDRAIVKKYLITFLKLQQPDGSIIDGYI
;
A
#
# COMPACT_ATOMS: atom_id res chain seq x y z
N MET A 1 -36.74 12.19 -56.04
CA MET A 1 -35.32 12.37 -55.68
C MET A 1 -35.18 11.99 -54.22
N ARG A 2 -34.41 10.95 -53.88
CA ARG A 2 -34.30 10.42 -52.51
C ARG A 2 -33.30 11.30 -51.73
N ASN A 3 -33.73 11.89 -50.62
CA ASN A 3 -32.94 12.83 -49.83
C ASN A 3 -31.89 12.09 -48.99
N TYR A 4 -30.74 11.77 -49.61
CA TYR A 4 -29.61 11.09 -48.96
C TYR A 4 -28.89 11.94 -47.90
N SER A 5 -29.28 13.21 -47.75
CA SER A 5 -28.66 14.16 -46.81
C SER A 5 -28.72 13.71 -45.35
N TYR A 6 -29.81 13.04 -44.93
CA TYR A 6 -29.95 12.56 -43.56
C TYR A 6 -29.10 11.31 -43.27
N TYR A 7 -28.89 10.47 -44.28
CA TYR A 7 -28.04 9.28 -44.16
C TYR A 7 -26.55 9.66 -44.11
N LEU A 8 -26.15 10.73 -44.79
CA LEU A 8 -24.79 11.25 -44.69
C LEU A 8 -24.50 11.84 -43.31
N LEU A 9 -25.48 12.56 -42.73
CA LEU A 9 -25.35 13.15 -41.40
C LEU A 9 -25.29 12.10 -40.29
N THR A 10 -26.05 11.01 -40.39
CA THR A 10 -26.01 9.92 -39.41
C THR A 10 -24.72 9.10 -39.46
N LEU A 11 -24.14 8.91 -40.66
CA LEU A 11 -22.82 8.27 -40.83
C LEU A 11 -21.67 9.08 -40.22
N LEU A 12 -21.70 10.42 -40.38
CA LEU A 12 -20.71 11.31 -39.77
C LEU A 12 -20.79 11.34 -38.24
N PHE A 13 -21.99 11.20 -37.67
CA PHE A 13 -22.20 11.18 -36.22
C PHE A 13 -21.64 9.91 -35.55
N PHE A 14 -21.72 8.76 -36.23
CA PHE A 14 -21.16 7.49 -35.72
C PHE A 14 -19.62 7.44 -35.79
N ALA A 15 -19.01 8.07 -36.79
CA ALA A 15 -17.54 8.13 -36.91
C ALA A 15 -16.90 8.99 -35.80
N ALA A 16 -17.60 10.03 -35.32
CA ALA A 16 -17.10 10.93 -34.28
C ALA A 16 -17.09 10.30 -32.87
N PHE A 17 -17.84 9.22 -32.64
CA PHE A 17 -17.92 8.54 -31.33
C PHE A 17 -16.95 7.36 -31.17
N SER A 18 -16.19 7.01 -32.21
CA SER A 18 -15.16 5.98 -32.10
C SER A 18 -13.86 6.56 -31.54
N THR A 19 -13.90 7.08 -30.31
CA THR A 19 -12.66 7.27 -29.55
C THR A 19 -12.25 5.89 -29.05
N LYS A 20 -11.17 5.36 -29.63
CA LYS A 20 -10.46 4.22 -29.06
C LYS A 20 -10.01 4.68 -27.69
N GLY A 21 -10.73 4.30 -26.63
CA GLY A 21 -10.39 4.71 -25.28
C GLY A 21 -8.94 4.36 -25.03
N ASP A 22 -8.09 5.38 -24.88
CA ASP A 22 -6.69 5.20 -24.53
C ASP A 22 -6.65 4.61 -23.13
N THR A 23 -6.69 3.28 -23.06
CA THR A 23 -6.24 2.56 -21.88
C THR A 23 -4.76 2.86 -21.81
N LEU A 24 -4.41 3.81 -20.95
CA LEU A 24 -3.04 4.24 -20.70
C LEU A 24 -2.26 3.01 -20.22
N LYS A 25 -1.65 2.28 -21.16
CA LYS A 25 -0.79 1.14 -20.85
C LYS A 25 0.47 1.72 -20.25
N LEU A 26 0.50 1.80 -18.92
CA LEU A 26 1.73 2.07 -18.18
C LEU A 26 2.76 1.04 -18.67
N PRO A 27 3.94 1.48 -19.17
CA PRO A 27 4.99 0.56 -19.58
C PRO A 27 5.25 -0.39 -18.41
N GLU A 28 5.26 -1.71 -18.65
CA GLU A 28 5.38 -2.71 -17.58
C GLU A 28 6.63 -2.46 -16.70
N ASP A 29 7.72 -2.04 -17.34
CA ASP A 29 8.98 -1.61 -16.71
C ASP A 29 8.79 -0.44 -15.73
N SER A 30 7.87 0.47 -16.01
CA SER A 30 7.57 1.61 -15.13
C SER A 30 6.86 1.19 -13.84
N LEU A 31 6.00 0.17 -13.90
CA LEU A 31 5.32 -0.34 -12.71
C LEU A 31 6.28 -1.13 -11.83
N ALA A 32 7.10 -2.00 -12.43
CA ALA A 32 8.12 -2.76 -11.71
C ALA A 32 9.11 -1.86 -10.97
N LYS A 33 9.57 -0.78 -11.62
CA LYS A 33 10.46 0.22 -11.01
C LYS A 33 9.79 0.95 -9.85
N LYS A 34 8.54 1.38 -10.01
CA LYS A 34 7.77 2.04 -8.94
C LYS A 34 7.52 1.12 -7.76
N SER A 35 7.12 -0.13 -8.02
CA SER A 35 6.89 -1.13 -6.98
C SER A 35 8.15 -1.40 -6.17
N SER A 36 9.31 -1.54 -6.84
CA SER A 36 10.60 -1.72 -6.17
C SER A 36 10.96 -0.52 -5.28
N LEU A 37 10.73 0.71 -5.76
CA LEU A 37 10.94 1.92 -4.98
C LEU A 37 10.05 1.97 -3.73
N VAL A 38 8.75 1.69 -3.88
CA VAL A 38 7.81 1.68 -2.75
C VAL A 38 8.19 0.62 -1.72
N LYS A 39 8.63 -0.57 -2.18
CA LYS A 39 9.13 -1.61 -1.29
C LYS A 39 10.35 -1.15 -0.51
N GLN A 40 11.31 -0.49 -1.17
CA GLN A 40 12.48 0.06 -0.50
C GLN A 40 12.07 1.12 0.54
N MET A 41 11.13 2.00 0.21
CA MET A 41 10.61 3.00 1.15
C MET A 41 9.98 2.35 2.39
N ALA A 42 9.22 1.26 2.21
CA ALA A 42 8.64 0.51 3.33
C ALA A 42 9.72 -0.13 4.21
N GLU A 43 10.74 -0.74 3.61
CA GLU A 43 11.89 -1.31 4.33
C GLU A 43 12.65 -0.24 5.11
N ASP A 44 12.91 0.92 4.50
CA ASP A 44 13.60 2.04 5.14
C ASP A 44 12.78 2.72 6.23
N LEU A 45 11.44 2.72 6.10
CA LEU A 45 10.54 3.19 7.17
C LEU A 45 10.63 2.28 8.40
N ILE A 46 10.51 0.96 8.21
CA ILE A 46 10.53 -0.02 9.31
C ILE A 46 11.91 -0.13 10.00
N LYS A 47 13.00 0.25 9.32
CA LYS A 47 14.33 0.36 9.96
C LYS A 47 14.41 1.47 11.01
N LYS A 48 13.58 2.51 10.91
CA LYS A 48 13.65 3.65 11.83
C LYS A 48 13.06 3.33 13.21
N GLY A 49 12.14 2.38 13.28
CA GLY A 49 11.47 1.99 14.51
C GLY A 49 10.07 1.40 14.25
N PHE A 50 9.35 1.14 15.34
CA PHE A 50 8.01 0.52 15.30
C PHE A 50 6.91 1.44 15.87
N THR A 51 7.21 2.73 16.02
CA THR A 51 6.22 3.70 16.48
C THR A 51 5.20 3.98 15.35
N ALA A 52 4.00 4.41 15.70
CA ALA A 52 2.90 4.66 14.75
C ALA A 52 3.14 5.87 13.81
N GLY A 53 4.26 6.58 13.99
CA GLY A 53 4.70 7.68 13.14
C GLY A 53 5.53 8.69 13.93
N ASP A 54 6.09 9.69 13.23
CA ASP A 54 6.98 10.68 13.83
C ASP A 54 6.30 11.56 14.91
N GLY A 55 4.96 11.62 14.91
CA GLY A 55 4.15 12.33 15.90
C GLY A 55 3.48 11.44 16.97
N TYR A 56 3.66 10.11 16.88
CA TYR A 56 3.01 9.14 17.77
C TYR A 56 4.08 8.21 18.34
N GLY A 57 4.41 8.38 19.62
CA GLY A 57 5.45 7.58 20.28
C GLY A 57 5.01 6.14 20.57
N GLU A 58 3.72 5.85 20.43
CA GLU A 58 3.14 4.55 20.70
C GLU A 58 3.59 3.50 19.69
N VAL A 59 3.88 2.30 20.19
CA VAL A 59 3.98 1.08 19.41
C VAL A 59 2.65 0.36 19.48
N TRP A 60 2.03 0.10 18.34
CA TRP A 60 0.78 -0.65 18.26
C TRP A 60 1.02 -2.11 17.89
N ILE A 61 0.38 -3.04 18.60
CA ILE A 61 0.55 -4.47 18.35
C ILE A 61 0.07 -4.86 16.95
N ARG A 62 -0.99 -4.21 16.44
CA ARG A 62 -1.54 -4.47 15.09
C ARG A 62 -0.56 -4.09 13.99
N ASP A 63 0.05 -2.91 14.10
CA ASP A 63 1.03 -2.41 13.13
C ASP A 63 2.26 -3.32 13.16
N PHE A 64 2.76 -3.62 14.35
CA PHE A 64 3.92 -4.49 14.52
C PHE A 64 3.68 -5.91 13.99
N ASN A 65 2.50 -6.48 14.24
CA ASN A 65 2.11 -7.79 13.68
C ASN A 65 2.02 -7.75 12.15
N THR A 66 1.46 -6.69 11.59
CA THR A 66 1.33 -6.52 10.12
C THR A 66 2.68 -6.50 9.43
N PHE A 67 3.68 -5.87 10.06
CA PHE A 67 5.02 -5.72 9.48
C PHE A 67 6.05 -6.68 10.04
N ILE A 68 5.66 -7.77 10.71
CA ILE A 68 6.61 -8.65 11.42
C ILE A 68 7.67 -9.27 10.49
N ASP A 69 7.28 -9.68 9.29
CA ASP A 69 8.19 -10.26 8.30
C ASP A 69 9.21 -9.23 7.80
N VAL A 70 8.74 -8.01 7.48
CA VAL A 70 9.63 -6.92 7.05
C VAL A 70 10.54 -6.51 8.20
N SER A 71 9.99 -6.43 9.42
CA SER A 71 10.72 -6.06 10.64
C SER A 71 11.88 -7.02 10.91
N THR A 72 11.63 -8.33 10.84
CA THR A 72 12.69 -9.35 11.03
C THR A 72 13.69 -9.40 9.90
N LYS A 73 13.31 -8.97 8.68
CA LYS A 73 14.23 -8.85 7.54
C LYS A 73 15.21 -7.68 7.69
N VAL A 74 14.74 -6.53 8.16
CA VAL A 74 15.50 -5.27 8.09
C VAL A 74 16.07 -4.78 9.42
N ASN A 75 15.65 -5.37 10.54
CA ASN A 75 16.14 -5.04 11.88
C ASN A 75 16.83 -6.24 12.55
N ASP A 76 17.63 -5.96 13.59
CA ASP A 76 18.20 -7.02 14.43
C ASP A 76 17.08 -7.83 15.11
N ARG A 77 17.20 -9.17 15.04
CA ARG A 77 16.29 -10.10 15.69
C ARG A 77 16.11 -9.82 17.19
N ALA A 78 17.17 -9.40 17.88
CA ALA A 78 17.13 -9.05 19.30
C ALA A 78 16.20 -7.85 19.56
N ILE A 79 16.23 -6.86 18.66
CA ILE A 79 15.34 -5.70 18.73
C ILE A 79 13.89 -6.15 18.52
N VAL A 80 13.60 -6.87 17.43
CA VAL A 80 12.23 -7.36 17.15
C VAL A 80 11.69 -8.21 18.31
N LYS A 81 12.52 -9.12 18.85
CA LYS A 81 12.17 -9.95 20.01
C LYS A 81 11.84 -9.11 21.24
N LYS A 82 12.58 -8.03 21.49
CA LYS A 82 12.32 -7.12 22.61
C LYS A 82 10.90 -6.54 22.52
N TYR A 83 10.51 -5.97 21.37
CA TYR A 83 9.17 -5.39 21.19
C TYR A 83 8.06 -6.45 21.34
N LEU A 84 8.25 -7.65 20.77
CA LEU A 84 7.28 -8.74 20.92
C LEU A 84 7.10 -9.18 22.38
N ILE A 85 8.22 -9.35 23.09
CA ILE A 85 8.19 -9.73 24.51
C ILE A 85 7.56 -8.64 25.38
N THR A 86 7.71 -7.37 25.03
CA THR A 86 7.06 -6.28 25.78
C THR A 86 5.54 -6.45 25.79
N PHE A 87 4.91 -6.77 24.66
CA PHE A 87 3.47 -7.06 24.62
C PHE A 87 3.08 -8.24 25.50
N LEU A 88 3.87 -9.32 25.49
CA LEU A 88 3.62 -10.49 26.34
C LEU A 88 3.78 -10.18 27.83
N LYS A 89 4.75 -9.31 28.19
CA LYS A 89 4.92 -8.84 29.57
C LYS A 89 3.77 -7.97 30.06
N LEU A 90 3.07 -7.31 29.14
CA LEU A 90 1.93 -6.44 29.42
C LEU A 90 0.57 -7.18 29.27
N GLN A 91 0.60 -8.51 29.08
CA GLN A 91 -0.59 -9.34 29.07
C GLN A 91 -1.30 -9.28 30.43
N GLN A 92 -2.61 -9.08 30.41
CA GLN A 92 -3.46 -8.97 31.59
C GLN A 92 -3.78 -10.35 32.19
N PRO A 93 -4.25 -10.42 33.45
CA PRO A 93 -4.57 -11.69 34.10
C PRO A 93 -5.62 -12.55 33.37
N ASP A 94 -6.49 -11.92 32.57
CA ASP A 94 -7.50 -12.60 31.74
C ASP A 94 -6.95 -13.09 30.40
N GLY A 95 -5.67 -12.87 30.13
CA GLY A 95 -5.00 -13.22 28.88
C GLY A 95 -5.12 -12.17 27.78
N SER A 96 -5.83 -11.05 27.98
CA SER A 96 -5.88 -9.96 27.01
C SER A 96 -4.52 -9.27 26.88
N ILE A 97 -4.17 -8.84 25.67
CA ILE A 97 -2.93 -8.09 25.40
C ILE A 97 -3.32 -6.67 25.05
N ILE A 98 -2.59 -5.70 25.58
CA ILE A 98 -2.83 -4.28 25.31
C ILE A 98 -2.58 -3.94 23.84
N ASP A 99 -3.30 -2.93 23.36
CA ASP A 99 -3.21 -2.48 21.97
C ASP A 99 -1.89 -1.78 21.65
N GLY A 100 -1.31 -1.06 22.61
CA GLY A 100 -0.07 -0.33 22.42
C GLY A 100 0.55 0.21 23.71
N TYR A 101 1.81 0.63 23.61
CA TYR A 101 2.58 1.21 24.71
C TYR A 101 3.55 2.29 24.19
N ILE A 102 4.03 3.16 25.08
CA ILE A 102 5.10 4.15 24.82
C ILE A 102 6.39 3.65 25.47
#